data_AF-A0A1J5DT30-F1
#
_entry.id   AF-A0A1J5DT30-F1
#
_cell.length_a   1.000
_cell.length_b   1.000
_cell.length_c   1.000
_cell.angle_alpha   90.00
_cell.angle_beta   90.00
_cell.angle_gamma   90.00
#
_symmetry.space_group_name_H-M   'P 1'
#
loop_
_entity.id
_entity.type
_entity.pdbx_description
1 polymer ?
#
loop_
_entity_poly.entity_id
_entity_poly.type
_entity_poly.pdbx_seq_one_letter_code
_entity_poly.pdbx_strand_id
1 'polypeptide(L)'
;MFDWFAAVGLGALISAAREGAEPIASFLPDWTLFSLPNALWTYAVTAAMCLLWQTVGHSVVKAFFVIIAPATLSIGAEVGQAFELVPGRFDSVDLSLAIAAIAAAMWFTHQEESDDDQAGVRVLVGAGGLRATGNG
;
A
#
# COMPACT_ATOMS: atom_id res chain seq x y z
N MET A 1 25.17 -4.56 8.09
CA MET A 1 24.28 -3.39 8.28
C MET A 1 24.70 -2.35 7.26
N PHE A 2 23.78 -1.64 6.60
CA PHE A 2 24.13 -0.77 5.47
C PHE A 2 24.89 0.49 5.93
N ASP A 3 26.19 0.62 5.67
CA ASP A 3 27.03 1.68 6.23
C ASP A 3 26.68 3.13 5.83
N TRP A 4 25.75 3.32 4.89
CA TRP A 4 25.35 4.64 4.41
C TRP A 4 24.82 5.54 5.55
N PHE A 5 24.09 5.00 6.53
CA PHE A 5 23.56 5.83 7.61
C PHE A 5 24.67 6.30 8.56
N ALA A 6 25.74 5.51 8.68
CA ALA A 6 26.93 5.92 9.43
C ALA A 6 27.66 7.04 8.69
N ALA A 7 27.75 6.95 7.36
CA ALA A 7 28.33 7.99 6.51
C ALA A 7 27.56 9.32 6.56
N VAL A 8 26.24 9.30 6.82
CA VAL A 8 25.39 10.50 7.00
C VAL A 8 25.36 10.97 8.47
N GLY A 9 26.09 10.32 9.38
CA GLY A 9 26.17 10.70 10.79
C GLY A 9 24.93 10.32 11.62
N LEU A 10 24.05 9.47 11.10
CA LEU A 10 22.82 9.02 11.77
C LEU A 10 23.03 7.82 12.70
N GLY A 11 24.26 7.29 12.79
CA GLY A 11 24.57 6.09 13.57
C GLY A 11 24.13 6.18 15.03
N ALA A 12 24.48 7.27 15.72
CA ALA A 12 24.12 7.46 17.12
C ALA A 12 22.60 7.55 17.34
N LEU A 13 21.88 8.22 16.44
CA LEU A 13 20.42 8.32 16.50
C LEU A 13 19.75 6.96 16.30
N ILE A 14 20.22 6.18 15.32
CA ILE A 14 19.70 4.84 15.04
C ILE A 14 19.98 3.89 16.20
N SER A 15 21.16 3.96 16.82
CA SER A 15 21.49 3.16 18.00
C SER A 15 20.59 3.54 19.19
N ALA A 16 20.43 4.83 19.48
CA ALA A 16 19.54 5.29 20.55
C ALA A 16 18.07 4.87 20.32
N ALA A 17 17.59 4.93 19.06
CA ALA A 17 16.26 4.48 18.70
C ALA A 17 16.09 2.95 18.90
N ARG A 18 17.12 2.15 18.56
CA ARG A 18 17.11 0.70 18.79
C ARG A 18 17.09 0.36 20.28
N GLU A 19 17.95 0.99 21.06
CA GLU A 19 18.00 0.80 22.52
C GLU A 19 16.67 1.18 23.18
N GLY A 20 16.05 2.30 22.76
CA GLY A 20 14.73 2.70 23.25
C GLY A 20 13.59 1.76 22.81
N ALA A 21 13.73 1.09 21.66
CA ALA A 21 12.72 0.17 21.13
C ALA A 21 12.90 -1.28 21.61
N GLU A 22 14.08 -1.66 22.10
CA GLU A 22 14.39 -3.03 22.56
C GLU A 22 13.38 -3.57 23.60
N PRO A 23 12.97 -2.79 24.63
CA PRO A 23 11.99 -3.27 25.59
C PRO A 23 10.64 -3.58 24.93
N ILE A 24 10.22 -2.77 23.96
CA ILE A 24 8.95 -2.92 23.24
C ILE A 24 9.02 -4.12 22.28
N ALA A 25 10.17 -4.29 21.61
CA ALA A 25 10.40 -5.39 20.69
C ALA A 25 10.19 -6.75 21.36
N SER A 26 10.56 -6.88 22.64
CA SER A 26 10.37 -8.13 23.40
C SER A 26 8.91 -8.53 23.66
N PHE A 27 7.96 -7.58 23.55
CA PHE A 27 6.52 -7.84 23.72
C PHE A 27 5.77 -8.01 22.40
N LEU A 28 6.44 -7.77 21.27
CA LEU A 28 5.82 -7.87 19.95
C LEU A 28 6.13 -9.24 19.33
N PRO A 29 5.15 -9.87 18.66
CA PRO A 29 5.43 -11.04 17.83
C PRO A 29 6.46 -10.70 16.74
N ASP A 30 7.30 -11.68 16.39
CA ASP A 30 8.34 -11.52 15.37
C ASP A 30 7.78 -10.97 14.04
N TRP A 31 6.60 -11.44 13.61
CA TRP A 31 5.96 -10.96 12.38
C TRP A 31 5.62 -9.46 12.43
N THR A 32 5.37 -8.89 13.61
CA THR A 32 5.09 -7.45 13.75
C THR A 32 6.36 -6.63 13.54
N LEU A 33 7.52 -7.16 13.90
CA LEU A 33 8.80 -6.47 13.75
C LEU A 33 9.41 -6.67 12.36
N PHE A 34 9.28 -7.87 11.80
CA PHE A 34 10.00 -8.25 10.58
C PHE A 34 9.11 -8.21 9.34
N SER A 35 7.83 -8.56 9.45
CA SER A 35 6.92 -8.72 8.30
C SER A 35 5.99 -7.52 8.07
N LEU A 36 5.45 -6.98 9.17
CA LEU A 36 4.45 -5.93 9.13
C LEU A 36 4.94 -4.63 8.46
N PRO A 37 6.18 -4.14 8.67
CA PRO A 37 6.65 -2.93 8.00
C PRO A 37 6.63 -3.05 6.48
N ASN A 38 7.01 -4.22 5.94
CA ASN A 38 6.98 -4.49 4.51
C ASN A 38 5.54 -4.54 3.97
N ALA A 39 4.64 -5.18 4.70
CA ALA A 39 3.22 -5.24 4.34
C ALA A 39 2.55 -3.87 4.35
N LEU A 40 2.84 -3.04 5.37
CA LEU A 40 2.28 -1.68 5.47
C LEU A 40 2.82 -0.76 4.37
N TRP A 41 4.11 -0.89 4.04
CA TRP A 41 4.69 -0.18 2.90
C TRP A 41 4.01 -0.59 1.59
N THR A 42 3.82 -1.89 1.40
CA THR A 42 3.12 -2.43 0.22
C THR A 42 1.70 -1.88 0.12
N TYR A 43 0.94 -1.91 1.22
CA TYR A 43 -0.40 -1.31 1.31
C TYR A 43 -0.39 0.17 0.91
N ALA A 44 0.47 0.97 1.53
CA ALA A 44 0.51 2.41 1.34
C ALA A 44 0.85 2.78 -0.11
N VAL A 45 1.82 2.09 -0.71
CA VAL A 45 2.19 2.32 -2.12
C VAL A 45 1.05 1.89 -3.05
N THR A 46 0.44 0.72 -2.84
CA THR A 46 -0.70 0.27 -3.67
C THR A 46 -1.87 1.24 -3.58
N ALA A 47 -2.26 1.66 -2.36
CA ALA A 47 -3.33 2.63 -2.16
C ALA A 47 -3.02 3.97 -2.83
N ALA A 48 -1.80 4.49 -2.67
CA ALA A 48 -1.38 5.73 -3.31
C ALA A 48 -1.45 5.63 -4.85
N MET A 49 -1.04 4.50 -5.44
CA MET A 49 -1.13 4.30 -6.89
C MET A 49 -2.59 4.21 -7.37
N CYS A 50 -3.46 3.51 -6.62
CA CYS A 50 -4.89 3.47 -6.91
C CYS A 50 -5.50 4.87 -6.94
N LEU A 51 -5.22 5.68 -5.91
CA LEU A 51 -5.74 7.04 -5.77
C LEU A 51 -5.21 7.97 -6.88
N LEU A 52 -3.91 7.92 -7.17
CA LEU A 52 -3.31 8.76 -8.21
C LEU A 52 -3.97 8.49 -9.57
N TRP A 53 -4.13 7.21 -9.95
CA TRP A 53 -4.72 6.80 -11.23
C TRP A 53 -6.22 6.55 -11.19
N GLN A 54 -6.94 7.04 -10.18
CA GLN A 54 -8.39 6.92 -10.10
C GLN A 54 -9.08 7.60 -11.30
N THR A 55 -8.57 8.77 -11.73
CA THR A 55 -9.14 9.60 -12.79
C THR A 55 -8.81 9.12 -14.21
N VAL A 56 -7.80 8.26 -14.34
CA VAL A 56 -7.43 7.65 -15.62
C VAL A 56 -8.27 6.39 -15.73
N GLY A 57 -9.20 6.36 -16.69
CA GLY A 57 -10.12 5.23 -16.90
C GLY A 57 -9.41 3.87 -17.07
N HIS A 58 -10.18 2.80 -17.23
CA HIS A 58 -9.66 1.42 -17.31
C HIS A 58 -8.62 1.25 -18.43
N SER A 59 -7.34 1.38 -18.07
CA SER A 59 -6.19 1.25 -18.97
C SER A 59 -5.29 0.13 -18.46
N VAL A 60 -4.77 -0.68 -19.39
CA VAL A 60 -3.77 -1.72 -19.09
C VAL A 60 -2.54 -1.12 -18.41
N VAL A 61 -2.23 0.15 -18.68
CA VAL A 61 -1.16 0.90 -18.02
C VAL A 61 -1.45 1.15 -16.54
N LYS A 62 -2.72 1.41 -16.17
CA LYS A 62 -3.15 1.54 -14.77
C LYS A 62 -2.98 0.21 -14.04
N ALA A 63 -3.43 -0.90 -14.63
CA ALA A 63 -3.23 -2.22 -14.05
C ALA A 63 -1.75 -2.57 -13.85
N PHE A 64 -0.89 -2.21 -14.80
CA PHE A 64 0.56 -2.41 -14.69
C PHE A 64 1.18 -1.61 -13.52
N PHE A 65 0.93 -0.30 -13.44
CA PHE A 65 1.56 0.49 -12.38
C PHE A 65 0.95 0.27 -10.98
N VAL A 66 -0.35 0.00 -10.90
CA VAL A 66 -1.05 -0.16 -9.61
C VAL A 66 -0.81 -1.54 -9.00
N ILE A 67 -0.81 -2.59 -9.82
CA ILE A 67 -0.73 -3.98 -9.33
C ILE A 67 0.69 -4.52 -9.49
N ILE A 68 1.31 -4.34 -10.66
CA ILE A 68 2.59 -5.03 -10.95
C ILE A 68 3.74 -4.36 -10.19
N ALA A 69 3.81 -3.04 -10.04
CA ALA A 69 4.97 -2.44 -9.37
C ALA A 69 5.10 -2.81 -7.87
N PRO A 70 4.04 -2.70 -7.02
CA PRO A 70 4.16 -3.06 -5.60
C PRO A 70 4.18 -4.58 -5.40
N ALA A 71 3.38 -5.34 -6.17
CA ALA A 71 3.34 -6.80 -6.05
C ALA A 71 4.65 -7.43 -6.50
N THR A 72 5.26 -6.97 -7.60
CA THR A 72 6.51 -7.59 -8.08
C THR A 72 7.69 -7.26 -7.17
N LEU A 73 7.69 -6.09 -6.51
CA LEU A 73 8.73 -5.77 -5.53
C LEU A 73 8.56 -6.54 -4.21
N SER A 74 7.33 -6.69 -3.72
CA SER A 74 7.07 -7.35 -2.43
C SER A 74 6.95 -8.88 -2.58
N ILE A 75 6.01 -9.35 -3.39
CA ILE A 75 5.81 -10.79 -3.67
C ILE A 75 6.94 -11.35 -4.52
N GLY A 76 7.42 -10.60 -5.52
CA GLY A 76 8.51 -11.07 -6.37
C GLY A 76 9.84 -11.21 -5.64
N ALA A 77 10.09 -10.40 -4.59
CA ALA A 77 11.25 -10.59 -3.72
C ALA A 77 11.13 -11.91 -2.92
N GLU A 78 9.98 -12.20 -2.31
CA GLU A 78 9.75 -13.46 -1.59
C GLU A 78 9.83 -14.69 -2.50
N VAL A 79 9.23 -14.62 -3.68
CA VAL A 79 9.32 -15.69 -4.70
C VAL A 79 10.77 -15.85 -5.16
N GLY A 80 11.49 -14.74 -5.37
CA GLY A 80 12.91 -14.75 -5.71
C GLY A 80 13.78 -15.39 -4.62
N GLN A 81 13.45 -15.17 -3.35
CA GLN A 81 14.11 -15.84 -2.22
C GLN A 81 13.77 -17.33 -2.16
N ALA A 82 12.52 -17.72 -2.48
CA ALA A 82 12.11 -19.13 -2.52
C ALA A 82 12.85 -19.93 -3.61
N PHE A 83 13.21 -19.29 -4.72
CA PHE A 83 14.02 -19.88 -5.79
C PHE A 83 15.54 -19.66 -5.61
N GLU A 84 15.97 -19.12 -4.47
CA GLU A 84 17.38 -18.78 -4.19
C GLU A 84 18.01 -17.79 -5.19
N LEU A 85 17.18 -17.09 -5.98
CA LEU A 85 17.60 -16.08 -6.96
C LEU A 85 17.98 -14.75 -6.29
N VAL A 86 17.37 -14.47 -5.13
CA VAL A 86 17.61 -13.27 -4.33
C VAL A 86 18.11 -13.69 -2.95
N PRO A 87 19.20 -13.09 -2.43
CA PRO A 87 19.67 -13.37 -1.08
C PRO A 87 18.61 -12.95 -0.06
N GLY A 88 18.13 -13.91 0.74
CA GLY A 88 17.11 -13.72 1.77
C GLY A 88 16.61 -15.05 2.31
N ARG A 89 15.63 -15.01 3.22
CA ARG A 89 14.96 -16.19 3.77
C ARG A 89 13.48 -16.06 3.48
N PHE A 90 12.97 -16.95 2.62
CA PHE A 90 11.54 -17.03 2.34
C PHE A 90 10.75 -17.14 3.66
N ASP A 91 9.83 -16.21 3.86
CA ASP A 91 8.87 -16.23 4.96
C ASP A 91 7.44 -16.24 4.43
N SER A 92 6.74 -17.34 4.71
CA SER A 92 5.32 -17.47 4.39
C SER A 92 4.44 -16.39 5.01
N VAL A 93 4.86 -15.82 6.15
CA VAL A 93 4.14 -14.72 6.82
C VAL A 93 4.28 -13.42 6.04
N ASP A 94 5.49 -13.13 5.53
CA ASP A 94 5.77 -11.96 4.68
C ASP A 94 4.92 -12.00 3.41
N LEU A 95 4.89 -13.16 2.75
CA LEU A 95 4.08 -13.37 1.56
C LEU A 95 2.58 -13.19 1.84
N SER A 96 2.09 -13.78 2.93
CA SER A 96 0.67 -13.71 3.29
C SER A 96 0.23 -12.28 3.63
N LEU A 97 1.05 -11.54 4.38
CA LEU A 97 0.78 -10.16 4.74
C LEU A 97 0.87 -9.21 3.53
N ALA A 98 1.80 -9.44 2.61
CA ALA A 98 1.88 -8.67 1.37
C ALA A 98 0.62 -8.85 0.50
N ILE A 99 0.13 -10.08 0.36
CA ILE A 99 -1.12 -10.36 -0.38
C ILE A 99 -2.31 -9.68 0.32
N ALA A 100 -2.41 -9.80 1.65
CA ALA A 100 -3.48 -9.17 2.42
C ALA A 100 -3.45 -7.63 2.30
N ALA A 101 -2.26 -7.03 2.33
CA ALA A 101 -2.06 -5.59 2.16
C ALA A 101 -2.55 -5.10 0.78
N ILE A 102 -2.20 -5.80 -0.30
CA ILE A 102 -2.64 -5.46 -1.65
C ILE A 102 -4.17 -5.59 -1.76
N ALA A 103 -4.74 -6.67 -1.24
CA ALA A 103 -6.19 -6.88 -1.24
C ALA A 103 -6.93 -5.79 -0.46
N ALA A 104 -6.43 -5.42 0.73
CA ALA A 104 -7.01 -4.36 1.55
C ALA A 104 -6.96 -3.01 0.82
N ALA A 105 -5.82 -2.65 0.21
CA ALA A 105 -5.69 -1.40 -0.53
C ALA A 105 -6.72 -1.31 -1.66
N MET A 106 -6.86 -2.37 -2.46
CA MET A 106 -7.84 -2.40 -3.56
C MET A 106 -9.28 -2.29 -3.04
N TRP A 107 -9.61 -3.00 -1.96
CA TRP A 107 -10.95 -2.96 -1.37
C TRP A 107 -11.32 -1.55 -0.89
N PHE A 108 -10.42 -0.87 -0.18
CA PHE A 108 -10.68 0.48 0.30
C PHE A 108 -10.84 1.49 -0.83
N THR A 109 -9.97 1.47 -1.83
CA THR A 109 -10.01 2.45 -2.91
C THR A 109 -11.20 2.24 -3.86
N HIS A 110 -11.68 1.00 -4.00
CA HIS A 110 -12.89 0.72 -4.77
C HIS A 110 -14.16 1.27 -4.10
N GLN A 111 -14.20 1.30 -2.76
CA GLN A 111 -15.35 1.90 -2.05
C GLN A 111 -15.44 3.41 -2.29
N GLU A 112 -14.30 4.11 -2.27
CA GLU A 112 -14.26 5.55 -2.55
C GLU A 112 -14.72 5.89 -3.98
N GLU A 113 -14.30 5.11 -4.98
CA GLU A 113 -14.76 5.29 -6.37
C GLU A 113 -16.29 5.11 -6.48
N SER A 114 -16.86 4.13 -5.78
CA SER A 114 -18.31 3.91 -5.79
C SER A 114 -19.13 4.99 -5.07
N ASP A 115 -18.55 5.63 -4.05
CA ASP A 115 -19.20 6.72 -3.31
C ASP A 115 -19.17 8.04 -4.10
N ASP A 116 -18.05 8.34 -4.76
CA ASP A 116 -17.91 9.53 -5.62
C ASP A 116 -18.84 9.47 -6.84
N ASP A 117 -18.97 8.30 -7.47
CA ASP A 117 -19.91 8.10 -8.58
C ASP A 117 -21.36 8.34 -8.15
N GLN A 118 -21.76 7.83 -6.97
CA GLN A 118 -23.10 8.03 -6.43
C GLN A 118 -23.34 9.48 -6.01
N ALA A 119 -22.34 10.17 -5.45
CA ALA A 119 -22.41 11.58 -5.12
C ALA A 119 -22.58 12.44 -6.38
N GLY A 120 -21.81 12.16 -7.44
CA GLY A 120 -21.93 12.82 -8.74
C GLY A 120 -23.31 12.64 -9.38
N VAL A 121 -23.85 11.41 -9.36
CA VAL A 121 -25.21 11.11 -9.84
C VAL A 121 -26.26 11.88 -9.02
N ARG A 122 -26.13 11.93 -7.68
CA ARG A 122 -27.05 12.69 -6.81
C ARG A 122 -27.04 14.19 -7.09
N VAL A 123 -25.88 14.79 -7.34
CA VAL A 123 -25.76 16.21 -7.70
C VAL A 123 -26.41 16.47 -9.07
N LEU A 124 -26.19 15.61 -10.06
CA LEU A 124 -26.81 15.73 -11.38
C LEU A 124 -28.34 15.56 -11.33
N VAL A 125 -28.85 14.60 -10.56
CA VAL A 125 -30.29 14.39 -10.37
C VAL A 125 -30.93 15.54 -9.58
N GLY A 126 -30.26 16.03 -8.53
CA GLY A 126 -30.71 17.19 -7.75
C GLY A 126 -30.72 18.49 -8.56
N ALA A 127 -29.73 18.70 -9.42
CA ALA A 127 -29.68 19.85 -10.34
C ALA A 127 -30.69 19.73 -11.50
N GLY A 128 -30.95 18.51 -11.98
CA GLY A 128 -31.96 18.23 -13.01
C GLY A 128 -33.40 18.44 -12.54
N GLY A 129 -33.69 18.23 -11.25
CA GLY A 129 -35.02 18.45 -10.66
C GLY A 129 -35.43 19.92 -10.54
N LEU A 130 -34.47 20.87 -10.54
CA LEU A 130 -34.73 22.30 -10.43
C LEU A 130 -35.01 22.99 -11.79
N ARG A 131 -34.99 22.26 -12.90
CA ARG A 131 -35.19 22.82 -14.26
C ARG A 131 -36.55 22.51 -14.90
N ALA A 132 -37.47 21.84 -14.20
CA ALA A 132 -38.74 21.38 -14.78
C ALA A 132 -40.00 22.18 -14.38
N THR A 133 -39.90 23.25 -13.59
CA THR A 133 -41.07 24.08 -13.21
C THR A 133 -40.82 25.55 -13.55
N GLY A 134 -41.01 25.91 -14.82
CA GLY A 134 -40.82 27.28 -15.29
C GLY A 134 -41.30 27.49 -16.71
N ASN A 135 -42.52 27.05 -17.02
CA ASN A 135 -43.23 27.58 -18.18
C ASN A 135 -44.74 27.52 -17.88
N GLY A 136 -45.34 28.69 -17.71
CA GLY A 136 -46.75 28.91 -17.37
C GLY A 136 -46.97 30.38 -17.08
#